data_AF-A0A4Y1PYJ3-F1
#
_entry.id   AF-A0A4Y1PYJ3-F1
#
_cell.length_a   1.000
_cell.length_b   1.000
_cell.length_c   1.000
_cell.angle_alpha   90.00
_cell.angle_beta   90.00
_cell.angle_gamma   90.00
#
_symmetry.space_group_name_H-M   'P 1'
#
loop_
_entity.id
_entity.type
_entity.pdbx_description
1 polymer ?
#
loop_
_entity_poly.entity_id
_entity_poly.type
_entity_poly.pdbx_seq_one_letter_code
_entity_poly.pdbx_strand_id
1 'polypeptide(L)'
;RSKVVGKDGEIIAVGLELNLDGDFRKTKKKITWLAQPTKSHPVIDVTLLDYDYLITKKKLEEEDDVKDFLPPVTEFREEALADANVKTLKAGDII
;
A
#
# COMPACT_ATOMS: atom_id res chain seq x y z
N ARG A 1 25.41 4.52 -0.25
CA ARG A 1 24.03 4.63 -0.80
C ARG A 1 24.05 5.11 -2.25
N SER A 2 23.38 4.40 -3.16
CA SER A 2 23.34 4.69 -4.62
C SER A 2 21.91 4.55 -5.17
N LYS A 3 21.66 5.00 -6.40
CA LYS A 3 20.41 4.78 -7.12
C LYS A 3 20.68 4.50 -8.60
N VAL A 4 19.82 3.72 -9.24
CA VAL A 4 19.86 3.46 -10.69
C VAL A 4 18.64 4.14 -11.30
N VAL A 5 18.88 4.88 -12.39
CA VAL A 5 17.85 5.62 -13.11
C VAL A 5 17.61 4.94 -14.45
N GLY A 6 16.34 4.70 -14.78
CA GLY A 6 15.92 4.14 -16.04
C GLY A 6 15.96 5.16 -17.19
N LYS A 7 15.43 4.76 -18.34
CA LYS A 7 15.54 5.54 -19.58
C LYS A 7 14.67 6.79 -19.57
N ASP A 8 13.57 6.77 -18.82
CA ASP A 8 12.59 7.84 -18.77
C ASP A 8 12.75 8.72 -17.51
N GLY A 9 13.87 8.53 -16.78
CA GLY A 9 14.20 9.29 -15.58
C GLY A 9 13.64 8.69 -14.28
N GLU A 10 12.98 7.54 -14.35
CA GLU A 10 12.42 6.82 -13.23
C GLU A 10 13.50 6.11 -12.38
N ILE A 11 13.31 6.01 -11.06
CA ILE A 11 14.23 5.28 -10.20
C ILE A 11 13.87 3.79 -10.23
N ILE A 12 14.77 2.96 -10.78
CA ILE A 12 14.53 1.51 -10.92
C ILE A 12 15.20 0.67 -9.84
N ALA A 13 16.19 1.22 -9.13
CA ALA A 13 16.83 0.54 -8.00
C ALA A 13 17.48 1.53 -7.03
N VAL A 14 17.61 1.12 -5.76
CA VAL A 14 18.32 1.87 -4.72
C VAL A 14 19.28 0.92 -3.99
N GLY A 15 20.56 1.31 -3.92
CA GLY A 15 21.58 0.61 -3.14
C GLY A 15 21.68 1.21 -1.74
N LEU A 16 21.45 0.38 -0.73
CA LEU A 16 21.52 0.74 0.69
C LEU A 16 22.55 -0.12 1.41
N GLU A 17 23.07 0.39 2.52
CA GLU A 17 24.01 -0.31 3.40
C GLU A 17 23.38 -0.44 4.78
N LEU A 18 23.48 -1.64 5.35
CA LEU A 18 22.99 -1.95 6.69
C LEU A 18 23.94 -1.35 7.73
N ASN A 19 23.39 -0.53 8.64
CA ASN A 19 24.14 0.07 9.75
C ASN A 19 23.67 -0.51 11.08
N LEU A 20 24.33 -1.57 11.55
CA LEU A 20 23.99 -2.26 12.80
C LEU A 20 24.38 -1.47 14.06
N ASP A 21 25.40 -0.61 13.97
CA ASP A 21 25.86 0.23 15.09
C ASP A 21 25.04 1.53 15.25
N GLY A 22 24.04 1.73 14.39
CA GLY A 22 23.22 2.94 14.38
C GLY A 22 22.20 3.01 15.50
N ASP A 23 21.97 4.21 16.05
CA ASP A 23 20.88 4.47 16.99
C ASP A 23 19.54 4.60 16.27
N PHE A 24 18.69 3.57 16.37
CA PHE A 24 17.38 3.52 15.72
C PHE A 24 16.45 4.68 16.13
N ARG A 25 16.64 5.28 17.33
CA ARG A 25 15.81 6.42 17.79
C ARG A 25 16.04 7.68 16.97
N LYS A 26 17.22 7.81 16.37
CA LYS A 26 17.57 8.93 15.50
C LYS A 26 17.08 8.75 14.06
N THR A 27 16.52 7.58 13.75
CA THR A 27 16.01 7.26 12.41
C THR A 27 14.65 7.92 12.19
N LYS A 28 14.64 9.02 11.43
CA LYS A 28 13.42 9.81 11.16
C LYS A 28 12.48 9.16 10.14
N LYS A 29 13.01 8.41 9.18
CA LYS A 29 12.25 7.80 8.09
C LYS A 29 12.25 6.29 8.26
N LYS A 30 11.07 5.68 8.28
CA LYS A 30 10.86 4.24 8.32
C LYS A 30 10.03 3.85 7.10
N ILE A 31 10.36 2.72 6.50
CA ILE A 31 9.67 2.17 5.34
C ILE A 31 9.35 0.71 5.60
N THR A 32 8.28 0.21 5.00
CA THR A 32 7.99 -1.21 4.86
C THR A 32 8.62 -1.72 3.56
N TRP A 33 8.98 -3.00 3.52
CA TRP A 33 9.56 -3.64 2.34
C TRP A 33 9.26 -5.14 2.35
N LEU A 34 9.26 -5.75 1.18
CA LEU A 34 9.19 -7.20 1.00
C LEU A 34 10.56 -7.73 0.62
N ALA A 35 10.94 -8.87 1.19
CA ALA A 35 12.16 -9.56 0.80
C ALA A 35 12.06 -10.09 -0.64
N GLN A 36 13.22 -10.27 -1.27
CA GLN A 36 13.27 -10.89 -2.59
C GLN A 36 12.66 -12.30 -2.52
N PRO A 37 11.75 -12.67 -3.44
CA PRO A 37 11.02 -13.93 -3.35
C PRO A 37 11.97 -15.12 -3.45
N THR A 38 11.69 -16.13 -2.62
CA THR A 38 12.34 -17.44 -2.66
C THR A 38 11.29 -18.54 -2.86
N LYS A 39 11.71 -19.79 -3.09
CA LYS A 39 10.78 -20.92 -3.20
C LYS A 39 9.96 -21.14 -1.93
N SER A 40 10.56 -20.94 -0.75
CA SER A 40 9.88 -21.10 0.54
C SER A 40 9.11 -19.85 0.97
N HIS A 41 9.54 -18.67 0.55
CA HIS A 41 8.90 -17.38 0.84
C HIS A 41 8.64 -16.62 -0.47
N PRO A 42 7.60 -17.01 -1.24
CA PRO A 42 7.22 -16.27 -2.43
C PRO A 42 6.46 -14.99 -2.05
N VAL A 43 6.55 -13.96 -2.90
CA VAL A 43 5.61 -12.84 -2.87
C VAL A 43 4.28 -13.27 -3.50
N ILE A 44 3.19 -12.69 -3.02
CA ILE A 44 1.83 -13.05 -3.43
C ILE A 44 1.21 -11.87 -4.16
N ASP A 45 0.74 -12.08 -5.37
CA ASP A 45 -0.05 -11.08 -6.09
C ASP A 45 -1.39 -10.91 -5.38
N VAL A 46 -1.71 -9.67 -5.03
CA VAL A 46 -2.96 -9.30 -4.35
C VAL A 46 -3.56 -8.08 -5.01
N THR A 47 -4.87 -7.91 -4.82
CA THR A 47 -5.56 -6.66 -5.12
C THR A 47 -5.94 -5.99 -3.81
N LEU A 48 -5.39 -4.82 -3.57
CA LEU A 48 -5.81 -3.98 -2.45
C LEU A 48 -7.08 -3.24 -2.86
N LEU A 49 -8.10 -3.31 -2.03
CA LEU A 49 -9.34 -2.57 -2.18
C LEU A 49 -9.38 -1.50 -1.11
N ASP A 50 -9.24 -0.25 -1.53
CA ASP A 50 -9.42 0.92 -0.67
C ASP A 50 -10.78 1.54 -0.95
N TYR A 51 -11.48 1.93 0.12
CA TYR A 51 -12.85 2.41 0.07
C TYR A 51 -12.94 3.80 0.68
N ASP A 52 -13.39 4.77 -0.12
CA ASP A 52 -13.67 6.13 0.33
C ASP A 52 -15.11 6.25 0.85
N TYR A 53 -15.44 7.42 1.39
CA TYR A 53 -16.78 7.75 1.84
C TYR A 53 -17.81 7.59 0.71
N LEU A 54 -18.96 7.02 1.04
CA LEU A 54 -20.07 6.85 0.09
C LEU A 54 -20.76 8.16 -0.28
N ILE A 55 -20.65 9.19 0.58
CA ILE A 55 -21.23 10.51 0.35
C ILE A 55 -20.22 11.60 0.69
N THR A 56 -20.28 12.68 -0.07
CA THR A 56 -19.42 13.87 0.09
C THR A 56 -19.95 14.84 1.15
N LYS A 57 -21.22 14.71 1.53
CA LYS A 57 -21.87 15.53 2.58
C LYS A 57 -21.95 14.75 3.88
N LYS A 58 -21.50 15.34 4.99
CA LYS A 58 -21.47 14.70 6.32
C LYS A 58 -22.85 14.22 6.81
N LYS A 59 -23.89 14.97 6.47
CA LYS A 59 -25.29 14.66 6.79
C LYS A 59 -26.16 15.20 5.66
N LEU A 60 -27.01 14.33 5.12
CA LEU A 60 -28.06 14.73 4.18
C LEU A 60 -29.25 15.27 4.98
N GLU A 61 -29.86 16.34 4.47
CA GLU A 61 -31.12 16.89 4.96
C GLU A 61 -32.28 16.34 4.11
N GLU A 62 -33.52 16.60 4.51
CA GLU A 62 -34.71 15.96 3.92
C GLU A 62 -34.91 16.30 2.43
N GLU A 63 -34.39 17.45 2.00
CA GLU A 63 -34.53 17.96 0.64
C GLU A 63 -33.38 17.54 -0.29
N ASP A 64 -32.34 16.86 0.22
CA ASP A 64 -31.20 16.42 -0.58
C ASP A 64 -31.51 15.11 -1.34
N ASP A 65 -31.15 15.03 -2.63
CA ASP A 65 -31.05 13.74 -3.34
C ASP A 65 -29.64 13.16 -3.14
N VAL A 66 -29.56 11.94 -2.59
CA VAL A 66 -28.30 11.20 -2.36
C VAL A 66 -27.41 11.19 -3.61
N LYS A 67 -28.01 11.08 -4.80
CA LYS A 67 -27.27 10.98 -6.07
C LYS A 67 -26.39 12.18 -6.34
N ASP A 68 -26.77 13.36 -5.84
CA ASP A 68 -26.03 14.60 -6.02
C ASP A 68 -24.78 14.66 -5.14
N PHE A 69 -24.68 13.77 -4.14
CA PHE A 69 -23.59 13.73 -3.17
C PHE A 69 -22.74 12.46 -3.26
N LEU A 70 -22.99 11.58 -4.22
CA LEU A 70 -22.13 10.44 -4.49
C LEU A 70 -20.80 10.91 -5.11
N PRO A 71 -19.64 10.53 -4.54
CA PRO A 71 -18.38 10.76 -5.23
C PRO A 71 -18.28 9.88 -6.48
N PRO A 72 -17.57 10.33 -7.52
CA PRO A 72 -17.49 9.62 -8.79
C PRO A 72 -16.77 8.26 -8.68
N VAL A 73 -15.90 8.12 -7.68
CA VAL A 73 -15.14 6.90 -7.39
C VAL A 73 -15.12 6.72 -5.88
N THR A 74 -15.55 5.54 -5.42
CA THR A 74 -15.57 5.15 -4.00
C THR A 74 -14.75 3.90 -3.71
N GLU A 75 -14.38 3.13 -4.74
CA GLU A 75 -13.55 1.95 -4.64
C GLU A 75 -12.31 2.15 -5.51
N PHE A 76 -11.14 1.96 -4.90
CA PHE A 76 -9.84 2.02 -5.56
C PHE A 76 -9.23 0.64 -5.52
N ARG A 77 -8.85 0.14 -6.70
CA ARG A 77 -8.20 -1.18 -6.85
C ARG A 77 -6.75 -0.97 -7.22
N GLU A 78 -5.87 -1.51 -6.40
CA GLU A 78 -4.43 -1.46 -6.65
C GLU A 78 -3.86 -2.88 -6.72
N GLU A 79 -3.18 -3.20 -7.82
CA GLU A 79 -2.38 -4.41 -7.93
C GLU A 79 -1.13 -4.25 -7.06
N ALA A 80 -0.91 -5.20 -6.15
CA ALA A 80 0.20 -5.14 -5.22
C ALA A 80 0.82 -6.52 -4.98
N LEU A 81 1.96 -6.51 -4.32
CA LEU A 81 2.62 -7.70 -3.80
C LEU A 81 2.49 -7.73 -2.29
N ALA A 82 2.22 -8.90 -1.75
CA ALA A 82 2.17 -9.17 -0.31
C ALA A 82 3.16 -10.28 0.09
N ASP A 83 3.46 -10.35 1.39
CA ASP A 83 4.29 -11.40 1.97
C ASP A 83 3.58 -12.78 1.93
N ALA A 84 4.37 -13.87 1.94
CA ALA A 84 3.88 -15.24 1.87
C ALA A 84 2.79 -15.59 2.92
N ASN A 85 2.80 -14.93 4.07
CA ASN A 85 1.86 -15.19 5.16
C ASN A 85 0.39 -14.96 4.77
N VAL A 86 0.10 -14.08 3.80
CA VAL A 86 -1.28 -13.80 3.37
C VAL A 86 -1.98 -15.00 2.74
N LYS A 87 -1.23 -16.00 2.26
CA LYS A 87 -1.79 -17.26 1.69
C LYS A 87 -2.68 -18.02 2.65
N THR A 88 -2.48 -17.83 3.95
CA THR A 88 -3.14 -18.61 5.00
C THR A 88 -4.29 -17.87 5.66
N LEU A 89 -4.53 -16.62 5.28
CA LEU A 89 -5.62 -15.81 5.79
C LEU A 89 -6.96 -16.40 5.37
N LYS A 90 -7.93 -16.30 6.28
CA LYS A 90 -9.32 -16.65 6.06
C LYS A 90 -10.14 -15.38 5.88
N ALA A 91 -11.29 -15.51 5.21
CA ALA A 91 -12.22 -14.39 5.10
C ALA A 91 -12.65 -13.92 6.50
N GLY A 92 -12.49 -12.62 6.74
CA GLY A 92 -12.77 -11.99 8.03
C GLY A 92 -11.56 -11.84 8.96
N ASP A 93 -10.39 -12.36 8.59
CA ASP A 93 -9.16 -12.10 9.36
C ASP A 93 -8.77 -10.60 9.27
N ILE A 94 -8.29 -10.05 10.38
CA ILE A 94 -7.82 -8.66 10.49
C ILE A 94 -6.30 -8.69 10.68
N ILE A 95 -5.58 -7.93 9.83
CA ILE A 95 -4.12 -7.87 9.74
C ILE A 95 -3.57 -6.51 10.14
#